data_AF-A0AAN7KPU2-F1
#
_entry.id   AF-A0AAN7KPU2-F1
#
_cell.length_a   1.000
_cell.length_b   1.000
_cell.length_c   1.000
_cell.angle_alpha   90.00
_cell.angle_beta   90.00
_cell.angle_gamma   90.00
#
_symmetry.space_group_name_H-M   'P 1'
#
loop_
_entity.id
_entity.type
_entity.pdbx_description
1 polymer ?
#
loop_
_entity_poly.entity_id
_entity_poly.type
_entity_poly.pdbx_seq_one_letter_code
_entity_poly.pdbx_strand_id
1 'polypeptide(L)'
;MKSNRAAALTVADKCRNILAANWQCHLSTIKADAKGSKEEIHTSKVNYMVKRGKPYLWISEDDAHNVNTIIDERGSLAVTTPFPGPLPRLLKSVKMLPSRIALTGDVILLKDKKAQVASQKLEELIHSEQKTVGEFSYTVRGILSSANPAVTSRSENLLGLTNSHENYNIYKFDLRSCTYVSSNGVTHEVALKDLQTSKADSIAPYTAMLIDGINQSESRRRALVLLCFTNLNAHVRVNSRRT
;
A
#
# COMPACT_ATOMS: atom_id res chain seq x y z
N MET A 1 5.99 -26.20 23.22
CA MET A 1 5.64 -26.24 21.78
C MET A 1 6.87 -25.89 20.97
N LYS A 2 7.30 -26.78 20.05
CA LYS A 2 8.37 -26.44 19.11
C LYS A 2 7.88 -25.29 18.23
N SER A 3 8.64 -24.19 18.21
CA SER A 3 8.44 -23.09 17.26
C SER A 3 8.42 -23.68 15.85
N ASN A 4 7.22 -23.80 15.28
CA ASN A 4 7.09 -24.08 13.86
C ASN A 4 7.52 -22.78 13.18
N ARG A 5 8.68 -22.77 12.51
CA ARG A 5 9.12 -21.61 11.72
C ARG A 5 8.00 -21.33 10.71
N ALA A 6 7.18 -20.31 10.95
CA ALA A 6 6.34 -19.75 9.92
C ALA A 6 7.27 -19.46 8.73
N ALA A 7 6.96 -20.03 7.56
CA ALA A 7 7.77 -19.84 6.37
C ALA A 7 7.92 -18.33 6.15
N ALA A 8 9.14 -17.83 6.29
CA ALA A 8 9.38 -16.40 6.21
C ALA A 8 9.12 -15.94 4.78
N LEU A 9 8.23 -14.95 4.62
CA LEU A 9 7.98 -14.32 3.33
C LEU A 9 9.28 -13.81 2.72
N THR A 10 9.45 -14.04 1.41
CA THR A 10 10.58 -13.46 0.67
C THR A 10 10.45 -11.94 0.62
N VAL A 11 11.53 -11.24 0.27
CA VAL A 11 11.47 -9.77 0.09
C VAL A 11 10.52 -9.40 -1.05
N ALA A 12 10.49 -10.19 -2.13
CA ALA A 12 9.55 -9.99 -3.23
C ALA A 12 8.08 -10.10 -2.75
N ASP A 13 7.75 -11.12 -1.94
CA ASP A 13 6.39 -11.28 -1.38
C ASP A 13 6.00 -10.07 -0.52
N LYS A 14 6.94 -9.56 0.29
CA LYS A 14 6.71 -8.35 1.09
C LYS A 14 6.41 -7.15 0.20
N CYS A 15 7.13 -6.95 -0.90
CA CYS A 15 6.86 -5.88 -1.86
C CYS A 15 5.47 -6.01 -2.49
N ARG A 16 5.08 -7.22 -2.90
CA ARG A 16 3.75 -7.49 -3.47
C ARG A 16 2.64 -7.22 -2.46
N ASN A 17 2.84 -7.61 -1.20
CA ASN A 17 1.90 -7.35 -0.12
C ASN A 17 1.75 -5.84 0.14
N ILE A 18 2.84 -5.08 0.17
CA ILE A 18 2.79 -3.62 0.32
C ILE A 18 2.00 -2.98 -0.82
N LEU A 19 2.26 -3.40 -2.07
CA LEU A 19 1.54 -2.90 -3.24
C LEU A 19 0.05 -3.22 -3.21
N ALA A 20 -0.32 -4.43 -2.79
CA ALA A 20 -1.71 -4.89 -2.76
C ALA A 20 -2.50 -4.37 -1.55
N ALA A 21 -1.82 -4.02 -0.45
CA ALA A 21 -2.46 -3.51 0.76
C ALA A 21 -2.84 -2.03 0.64
N ASN A 22 -2.16 -1.25 -0.20
CA ASN A 22 -2.34 0.19 -0.30
C ASN A 22 -3.07 0.61 -1.60
N TRP A 23 -3.62 1.82 -1.63
CA TRP A 23 -4.30 2.44 -2.78
C TRP A 23 -3.72 3.81 -3.16
N GLN A 24 -2.76 4.29 -2.38
CA GLN A 24 -2.17 5.61 -2.55
C GLN A 24 -0.65 5.52 -2.48
N CYS A 25 0.02 6.30 -3.32
CA CYS A 25 1.46 6.38 -3.35
C CYS A 25 1.91 7.83 -3.55
N HIS A 26 3.19 8.09 -3.31
CA HIS A 26 3.79 9.34 -3.76
C HIS A 26 4.43 9.10 -5.12
N LEU A 27 3.94 9.81 -6.13
CA LEU A 27 4.55 9.84 -7.45
C LEU A 27 5.55 10.98 -7.47
N SER A 28 6.77 10.71 -7.95
CA SER A 28 7.77 11.73 -8.22
C SER A 28 8.13 11.72 -9.69
N THR A 29 8.04 12.88 -10.35
CA THR A 29 8.41 13.08 -11.75
C THR A 29 9.36 14.25 -11.86
N ILE A 30 10.09 14.34 -12.98
CA ILE A 30 11.00 15.44 -13.23
C ILE A 30 10.18 16.62 -13.77
N LYS A 31 10.35 17.81 -13.18
CA LYS A 31 9.68 19.02 -13.63
C LYS A 31 10.12 19.34 -15.05
N ALA A 32 9.16 19.65 -15.90
CA ALA A 32 9.42 20.07 -17.27
C ALA A 32 8.78 21.44 -17.56
N ASP A 33 9.38 22.16 -18.50
CA ASP A 33 8.75 23.31 -19.14
C ASP A 33 8.92 23.26 -20.66
N ALA A 34 8.51 24.33 -21.36
CA ALA A 34 8.63 24.44 -22.81
C ALA A 34 10.08 24.34 -23.34
N LYS A 35 11.10 24.46 -22.49
CA LYS A 35 12.53 24.36 -22.86
C LYS A 35 13.12 22.98 -22.54
N GLY A 36 12.37 22.10 -21.88
CA GLY A 36 12.78 20.74 -21.53
C GLY A 36 12.73 20.45 -20.03
N SER A 37 13.47 19.43 -19.62
CA SER A 37 13.54 18.96 -18.24
C SER A 37 14.41 19.88 -17.37
N LYS A 38 13.94 20.24 -16.16
CA LYS A 38 14.61 21.19 -15.25
C LYS A 38 15.47 20.54 -14.16
N GLU A 39 15.64 19.22 -14.18
CA GLU A 39 16.30 18.42 -13.13
C GLU A 39 15.65 18.50 -11.72
N GLU A 40 14.74 19.44 -11.48
CA GLU A 40 13.92 19.50 -10.26
C GLU A 40 12.87 18.38 -10.21
N ILE A 41 12.55 17.91 -9.01
CA ILE A 41 11.53 16.87 -8.80
C ILE A 41 10.22 17.49 -8.32
N HIS A 42 9.11 17.10 -8.95
CA HIS A 42 7.76 17.31 -8.43
C HIS A 42 7.26 16.02 -7.79
N THR A 43 6.72 16.11 -6.58
CA THR A 43 6.17 14.96 -5.84
C THR A 43 4.79 15.29 -5.35
N SER A 44 3.80 14.48 -5.72
CA SER A 44 2.45 14.57 -5.19
C SER A 44 1.91 13.18 -4.83
N LYS A 45 0.79 13.17 -4.11
CA LYS A 45 0.10 11.94 -3.72
C LYS A 45 -0.91 11.58 -4.80
N VAL A 46 -0.81 10.36 -5.30
CA VAL A 46 -1.72 9.85 -6.33
C VAL A 46 -2.36 8.54 -5.89
N ASN A 47 -3.55 8.26 -6.41
CA ASN A 47 -4.21 6.99 -6.17
C ASN A 47 -3.80 5.97 -7.24
N TYR A 48 -3.79 4.69 -6.88
CA TYR A 48 -3.40 3.63 -7.78
C TYR A 48 -4.11 2.30 -7.51
N MET A 49 -4.18 1.47 -8.55
CA MET A 49 -4.50 0.04 -8.43
C MET A 49 -3.38 -0.80 -9.01
N VAL A 50 -3.31 -2.08 -8.60
CA VAL A 50 -2.38 -3.05 -9.20
C VAL A 50 -3.15 -4.13 -9.91
N LYS A 51 -2.87 -4.34 -11.20
CA LYS A 51 -3.41 -5.46 -11.97
C LYS A 51 -2.27 -6.24 -12.62
N ARG A 52 -2.23 -7.56 -12.41
CA ARG A 52 -1.19 -8.47 -12.95
C ARG A 52 0.24 -7.96 -12.72
N GLY A 53 0.51 -7.42 -11.53
CA GLY A 53 1.84 -6.91 -11.20
C GLY A 53 2.10 -5.45 -11.55
N LYS A 54 1.25 -4.82 -12.38
CA LYS A 54 1.47 -3.47 -12.90
C LYS A 54 0.63 -2.43 -12.17
N PRO A 55 1.23 -1.35 -11.66
CA PRO A 55 0.49 -0.21 -11.13
C PRO A 55 -0.16 0.60 -12.25
N TYR A 56 -1.41 1.02 -12.00
CA TYR A 56 -2.16 1.99 -12.79
C TYR A 56 -2.48 3.17 -11.88
N LEU A 57 -2.20 4.39 -12.33
CA LEU A 57 -2.27 5.60 -11.52
C LEU A 57 -3.44 6.47 -12.00
N TRP A 58 -4.17 7.06 -11.05
CA TRP A 58 -5.18 8.09 -11.28
C TRP A 58 -4.57 9.41 -10.84
N ILE A 59 -4.29 10.28 -11.81
CA ILE A 59 -3.67 11.58 -11.61
C ILE A 59 -4.72 12.63 -11.96
N SER A 60 -5.00 13.56 -11.03
CA SER A 60 -5.94 14.66 -11.28
C SER A 60 -5.48 15.46 -12.50
N GLU A 61 -6.40 15.90 -13.36
CA GLU A 61 -6.08 16.71 -14.54
C GLU A 61 -5.26 17.98 -14.20
N ASP A 62 -5.46 18.54 -13.01
CA ASP A 62 -4.78 19.76 -12.54
C ASP A 62 -3.36 19.52 -12.02
N ASP A 63 -2.92 18.26 -11.88
CA ASP A 63 -1.58 17.96 -11.37
C ASP A 63 -0.48 18.17 -12.43
N ALA A 64 0.63 18.78 -12.01
CA ALA A 64 1.80 18.99 -12.86
C ALA A 64 2.44 17.68 -13.38
N HIS A 65 2.16 16.53 -12.76
CA HIS A 65 2.55 15.23 -13.29
C HIS A 65 2.07 15.01 -14.72
N ASN A 66 0.91 15.54 -15.12
CA ASN A 66 0.39 15.37 -16.48
C ASN A 66 1.31 16.00 -17.53
N VAL A 67 1.81 17.21 -17.28
CA VAL A 67 2.74 17.91 -18.17
C VAL A 67 4.14 17.31 -18.10
N ASN A 68 4.62 17.03 -16.89
CA ASN A 68 5.96 16.48 -16.66
C ASN A 68 6.17 15.18 -17.44
N THR A 69 5.20 14.27 -17.39
CA THR A 69 5.28 12.93 -18.01
C THR A 69 5.19 12.96 -19.54
N ILE A 70 4.66 14.02 -20.13
CA ILE A 70 4.65 14.20 -21.60
C ILE A 70 6.05 14.52 -22.11
N ILE A 71 6.82 15.30 -21.35
CA ILE A 71 8.18 15.71 -21.73
C ILE A 71 9.21 14.66 -21.31
N ASP A 72 9.05 14.10 -20.11
CA ASP A 72 9.94 13.09 -19.54
C ASP A 72 9.11 12.03 -18.81
N GLU A 73 9.00 10.85 -19.41
CA GLU A 73 8.20 9.75 -18.88
C GLU A 73 8.77 9.15 -17.58
N ARG A 74 10.02 9.47 -17.21
CA ARG A 74 10.68 8.89 -16.05
C ARG A 74 10.01 9.33 -14.76
N GLY A 75 9.72 8.35 -13.91
CA GLY A 75 9.13 8.60 -12.60
C GLY A 75 9.50 7.54 -11.58
N SER A 76 9.12 7.83 -10.34
CA SER A 76 9.26 6.89 -9.23
C SER A 76 8.03 6.90 -8.34
N LEU A 77 7.72 5.74 -7.74
CA LEU A 77 6.63 5.57 -6.79
C LEU A 77 7.20 5.20 -5.43
N ALA A 78 6.79 5.90 -4.38
CA ALA A 78 7.02 5.49 -3.01
C ALA A 78 5.70 4.98 -2.40
N VAL A 79 5.69 3.70 -2.01
CA VAL A 79 4.52 3.04 -1.41
C VAL A 79 4.90 2.51 -0.04
N THR A 80 4.08 2.82 0.96
CA THR A 80 4.30 2.39 2.36
C THR A 80 3.29 1.31 2.74
N THR A 81 3.63 0.45 3.70
CA THR A 81 2.62 -0.41 4.33
C THR A 81 1.55 0.48 5.00
N PRO A 82 0.25 0.26 4.74
CA PRO A 82 -0.78 1.07 5.35
C PRO A 82 -0.89 0.73 6.85
N PHE A 83 -0.88 1.76 7.69
CA PHE A 83 -1.06 1.63 9.14
C PHE A 83 -2.19 2.55 9.61
N PRO A 84 -3.17 2.01 10.36
CA PRO A 84 -4.30 2.80 10.83
C PRO A 84 -3.94 3.72 12.00
N GLY A 85 -4.61 4.88 12.04
CA GLY A 85 -4.71 5.73 13.23
C GLY A 85 -3.36 6.24 13.77
N PRO A 86 -3.12 6.19 15.09
CA PRO A 86 -1.92 6.75 15.73
C PRO A 86 -0.67 5.85 15.60
N LEU A 87 -0.80 4.65 15.01
CA LEU A 87 0.31 3.68 14.92
C LEU A 87 1.56 4.23 14.21
N PRO A 88 1.48 5.00 13.10
CA PRO A 88 2.67 5.60 12.50
C PRO A 88 3.45 6.50 13.48
N ARG A 89 2.73 7.25 14.33
CA ARG A 89 3.35 8.11 15.35
C ARG A 89 4.03 7.28 16.44
N LEU A 90 3.40 6.18 16.85
CA LEU A 90 3.99 5.23 17.80
C LEU A 90 5.26 4.58 17.23
N LEU A 91 5.21 4.07 16.00
CA LEU A 91 6.36 3.49 15.32
C LEU A 91 7.53 4.49 15.27
N LYS A 92 7.25 5.73 14.88
CA LYS A 92 8.24 6.81 14.86
C LYS A 92 8.87 7.05 16.24
N SER A 93 8.10 6.96 17.33
CA SER A 93 8.62 7.14 18.70
C SER A 93 9.62 6.06 19.12
N VAL A 94 9.49 4.84 18.58
CA VAL A 94 10.43 3.74 18.81
C VAL A 94 11.50 3.63 17.71
N LYS A 95 11.67 4.70 16.92
CA LYS A 95 12.62 4.78 15.79
C LYS A 95 12.44 3.67 14.75
N MET A 96 11.23 3.13 14.63
CA MET A 96 10.85 2.22 13.55
C MET A 96 9.99 2.98 12.55
N LEU A 97 10.22 2.77 11.27
CA LEU A 97 9.36 3.33 10.22
C LEU A 97 8.53 2.22 9.60
N PRO A 98 7.35 2.51 9.04
CA PRO A 98 6.66 1.59 8.17
C PRO A 98 7.60 1.07 7.08
N SER A 99 7.59 -0.25 6.86
CA SER A 99 8.22 -0.83 5.68
C SER A 99 7.62 -0.19 4.44
N ARG A 100 8.45 0.00 3.41
CA ARG A 100 8.07 0.70 2.19
C ARG A 100 8.84 0.17 1.01
N ILE A 101 8.37 0.51 -0.17
CA ILE A 101 9.02 0.21 -1.43
C ILE A 101 9.21 1.50 -2.22
N ALA A 102 10.34 1.57 -2.91
CA ALA A 102 10.62 2.57 -3.93
C ALA A 102 10.65 1.86 -5.27
N LEU A 103 9.81 2.30 -6.20
CA LEU A 103 9.73 1.78 -7.56
C LEU A 103 10.26 2.85 -8.50
N THR A 104 11.09 2.48 -9.47
CA THR A 104 11.48 3.39 -10.56
C THR A 104 11.01 2.81 -11.89
N GLY A 105 10.68 3.68 -12.84
CA GLY A 105 10.09 3.27 -14.10
C GLY A 105 9.58 4.43 -14.93
N ASP A 106 8.73 4.10 -15.88
CA ASP A 106 8.12 5.07 -16.80
C ASP A 106 6.62 5.22 -16.53
N VAL A 107 6.13 6.45 -16.62
CA VAL A 107 4.75 6.83 -16.35
C VAL A 107 4.08 7.15 -17.68
N ILE A 108 3.33 6.18 -18.22
CA ILE A 108 2.81 6.24 -19.59
C ILE A 108 1.31 6.52 -19.58
N LEU A 109 0.88 7.60 -20.22
CA LEU A 109 -0.54 7.97 -20.36
C LEU A 109 -1.30 6.90 -21.14
N LEU A 110 -2.44 6.46 -20.62
CA LEU A 110 -3.34 5.57 -21.34
C LEU A 110 -4.28 6.37 -22.23
N LYS A 111 -4.34 6.01 -23.51
CA LYS A 111 -5.38 6.49 -24.44
C LYS A 111 -6.77 6.04 -23.98
N ASP A 112 -7.81 6.78 -24.35
CA ASP A 112 -9.20 6.64 -23.90
C ASP A 112 -9.70 5.19 -23.83
N LYS A 113 -9.53 4.39 -24.89
CA LYS A 113 -9.96 2.98 -24.89
C LYS A 113 -9.28 2.14 -23.82
N LYS A 114 -7.98 2.34 -23.59
CA LYS A 114 -7.20 1.61 -22.56
C LYS A 114 -7.50 2.17 -21.17
N ALA A 115 -7.74 3.48 -21.06
CA ALA A 115 -8.16 4.13 -19.82
C ALA A 115 -9.53 3.59 -19.37
N GLN A 116 -10.51 3.50 -20.26
CA GLN A 116 -11.84 2.94 -19.96
C GLN A 116 -11.76 1.49 -19.47
N VAL A 117 -10.93 0.66 -20.11
CA VAL A 117 -10.68 -0.73 -19.65
C VAL A 117 -10.00 -0.76 -18.28
N ALA A 118 -9.15 0.21 -17.96
CA ALA A 118 -8.54 0.31 -16.63
C ALA A 118 -9.58 0.70 -15.56
N SER A 119 -10.50 1.63 -15.86
CA SER A 119 -11.61 1.98 -14.98
C SER A 119 -12.56 0.81 -14.72
N GLN A 120 -12.93 0.05 -15.75
CA GLN A 120 -13.75 -1.16 -15.58
C GLN A 120 -13.06 -2.19 -14.67
N LYS A 121 -11.75 -2.38 -14.85
CA LYS A 121 -10.96 -3.27 -13.99
C LYS A 121 -10.85 -2.79 -12.54
N LEU A 122 -10.93 -1.48 -12.31
CA LEU A 122 -10.97 -0.90 -10.97
C LEU A 122 -12.30 -1.26 -10.31
N GLU A 123 -13.43 -1.10 -11.00
CA GLU A 123 -14.76 -1.48 -10.50
C GLU A 123 -14.85 -2.98 -10.20
N GLU A 124 -14.36 -3.84 -11.10
CA GLU A 124 -14.25 -5.28 -10.87
C GLU A 124 -13.44 -5.61 -9.61
N LEU A 125 -12.32 -4.90 -9.41
CA LEU A 125 -11.45 -5.09 -8.25
C LEU A 125 -12.18 -4.71 -6.96
N ILE A 126 -12.80 -3.52 -6.91
CA ILE A 126 -13.57 -3.05 -5.75
C ILE A 126 -14.67 -4.05 -5.41
N HIS A 127 -15.44 -4.48 -6.40
CA HIS A 127 -16.52 -5.44 -6.21
C HIS A 127 -16.00 -6.79 -5.71
N SER A 128 -14.89 -7.28 -6.26
CA SER A 128 -14.29 -8.54 -5.82
C SER A 128 -13.81 -8.48 -4.36
N GLU A 129 -13.22 -7.37 -3.93
CA GLU A 129 -12.76 -7.18 -2.56
C GLU A 129 -13.94 -7.12 -1.59
N GLN A 130 -15.00 -6.37 -1.93
CA GLN A 130 -16.22 -6.30 -1.13
C GLN A 130 -16.93 -7.66 -1.02
N LYS A 131 -16.97 -8.43 -2.12
CA LYS A 131 -17.54 -9.78 -2.12
C LYS A 131 -16.78 -10.72 -1.20
N THR A 132 -15.44 -10.73 -1.27
CA THR A 132 -14.59 -11.54 -0.39
C THR A 132 -14.80 -11.19 1.09
N VAL A 133 -15.08 -9.92 1.42
CA VAL A 133 -15.45 -9.56 2.81
C VAL A 133 -16.69 -10.31 3.27
N GLY A 134 -17.70 -10.46 2.41
CA GLY A 134 -18.91 -11.22 2.70
C GLY A 134 -18.67 -12.72 2.90
N GLU A 135 -17.66 -13.28 2.24
CA GLU A 135 -17.27 -14.70 2.28
C GLU A 135 -16.43 -15.07 3.51
N PHE A 136 -15.83 -14.10 4.21
CA PHE A 136 -15.08 -14.39 5.44
C PHE A 136 -15.95 -14.96 6.56
N SER A 137 -15.32 -15.69 7.48
CA SER A 137 -16.00 -16.23 8.66
C SER A 137 -16.62 -15.11 9.52
N TYR A 138 -17.63 -15.46 10.32
CA TYR A 138 -18.28 -14.51 11.22
C TYR A 138 -17.29 -13.74 12.10
N THR A 139 -16.31 -14.44 12.68
CA THR A 139 -15.27 -13.82 13.53
C THR A 139 -14.43 -12.80 12.76
N VAL A 140 -13.98 -13.13 11.55
CA VAL A 140 -13.16 -12.21 10.74
C VAL A 140 -13.99 -11.02 10.26
N ARG A 141 -15.23 -11.24 9.83
CA ARG A 141 -16.15 -10.14 9.48
C ARG A 141 -16.41 -9.21 10.66
N GLY A 142 -16.61 -9.76 11.86
CA GLY A 142 -16.72 -8.97 13.08
C GLY A 142 -15.46 -8.14 13.37
N ILE A 143 -14.28 -8.62 12.96
CA ILE A 143 -13.06 -7.83 13.06
C ILE A 143 -13.06 -6.68 12.07
N LEU A 144 -13.31 -6.97 10.80
CA LEU A 144 -13.31 -5.98 9.72
C LEU A 144 -14.37 -4.90 9.92
N SER A 145 -15.57 -5.26 10.38
CA SER A 145 -16.65 -4.31 10.64
C SER A 145 -16.41 -3.39 11.84
N SER A 146 -15.46 -3.73 12.72
CA SER A 146 -15.04 -2.86 13.83
C SER A 146 -14.07 -1.77 13.39
N ALA A 147 -13.44 -1.91 12.22
CA ALA A 147 -12.46 -0.94 11.74
C ALA A 147 -13.14 0.33 11.24
N ASN A 148 -12.45 1.47 11.28
CA ASN A 148 -12.92 2.69 10.62
C ASN A 148 -12.66 2.57 9.11
N PRO A 149 -13.70 2.36 8.30
CA PRO A 149 -13.48 1.91 6.94
C PRO A 149 -13.08 3.09 6.03
N ALA A 150 -13.48 4.33 6.35
CA ALA A 150 -13.02 5.54 5.67
C ALA A 150 -11.49 5.70 5.69
N VAL A 151 -10.82 5.25 6.75
CA VAL A 151 -9.36 5.37 6.91
C VAL A 151 -8.61 4.10 6.47
N THR A 152 -9.27 2.94 6.53
CA THR A 152 -8.58 1.64 6.49
C THR A 152 -9.02 0.73 5.36
N SER A 153 -10.22 0.94 4.81
CA SER A 153 -10.74 0.14 3.71
C SER A 153 -10.18 0.64 2.38
N ARG A 154 -9.34 -0.19 1.76
CA ARG A 154 -8.77 0.06 0.45
C ARG A 154 -9.85 0.22 -0.63
N SER A 155 -10.85 -0.67 -0.62
CA SER A 155 -11.92 -0.67 -1.62
C SER A 155 -12.85 0.54 -1.49
N GLU A 156 -13.17 0.98 -0.27
CA GLU A 156 -13.97 2.19 -0.07
C GLU A 156 -13.23 3.46 -0.51
N ASN A 157 -11.93 3.55 -0.21
CA ASN A 157 -11.13 4.68 -0.68
C ASN A 157 -11.00 4.71 -2.20
N LEU A 158 -10.87 3.54 -2.85
CA LEU A 158 -10.86 3.43 -4.31
C LEU A 158 -12.23 3.73 -4.94
N LEU A 159 -13.33 3.45 -4.24
CA LEU A 159 -14.68 3.84 -4.69
C LEU A 159 -14.83 5.37 -4.77
N GLY A 160 -14.05 6.11 -3.98
CA GLY A 160 -13.95 7.56 -4.12
C GLY A 160 -13.53 8.01 -5.51
N LEU A 161 -12.70 7.24 -6.23
CA LEU A 161 -12.28 7.56 -7.60
C LEU A 161 -13.41 7.41 -8.63
N THR A 162 -14.34 6.49 -8.42
CA THR A 162 -15.45 6.26 -9.36
C THR A 162 -16.59 7.24 -9.15
N ASN A 163 -16.74 7.75 -7.92
CA ASN A 163 -17.81 8.65 -7.52
C ASN A 163 -17.38 10.12 -7.46
N SER A 164 -16.12 10.42 -7.79
CA SER A 164 -15.57 11.78 -7.73
C SER A 164 -16.13 12.65 -8.85
N HIS A 165 -16.30 13.95 -8.56
CA HIS A 165 -16.53 14.98 -9.58
C HIS A 165 -15.22 15.46 -10.24
N GLU A 166 -14.07 15.05 -9.71
CA GLU A 166 -12.76 15.34 -10.32
C GLU A 166 -12.50 14.42 -11.51
N ASN A 167 -11.97 15.01 -12.57
CA ASN A 167 -11.47 14.26 -13.71
C ASN A 167 -10.05 13.76 -13.45
N TYR A 168 -9.78 12.53 -13.88
CA TYR A 168 -8.47 11.90 -13.74
C TYR A 168 -7.95 11.42 -15.08
N ASN A 169 -6.68 11.68 -15.34
CA ASN A 169 -5.91 10.99 -16.35
C ASN A 169 -5.38 9.67 -15.79
N ILE A 170 -5.53 8.59 -16.58
CA ILE A 170 -5.09 7.26 -16.16
C ILE A 170 -3.76 6.93 -16.80
N TYR A 171 -2.77 6.62 -15.96
CA TYR A 171 -1.43 6.24 -16.37
C TYR A 171 -1.15 4.78 -16.05
N LYS A 172 -0.25 4.17 -16.81
CA LYS A 172 0.37 2.89 -16.51
C LYS A 172 1.80 3.12 -16.08
N PHE A 173 2.21 2.49 -14.99
CA PHE A 173 3.59 2.52 -14.53
C PHE A 173 4.35 1.29 -15.06
N ASP A 174 5.31 1.50 -15.96
CA ASP A 174 6.21 0.46 -16.43
C ASP A 174 7.46 0.38 -15.56
N LEU A 175 7.43 -0.59 -14.65
CA LEU A 175 8.44 -0.82 -13.62
C LEU A 175 9.79 -1.26 -14.21
N ARG A 176 10.87 -0.56 -13.81
CA ARG A 176 12.27 -0.86 -14.14
C ARG A 176 13.10 -1.36 -12.95
N SER A 177 12.85 -0.86 -11.74
CA SER A 177 13.49 -1.38 -10.52
C SER A 177 12.60 -1.26 -9.30
N CYS A 178 12.87 -2.08 -8.29
CA CYS A 178 12.15 -2.10 -7.02
C CYS A 178 13.12 -2.26 -5.85
N THR A 179 13.13 -1.28 -4.96
CA THR A 179 13.89 -1.31 -3.72
C THR A 179 12.93 -1.48 -2.55
N TYR A 180 13.09 -2.53 -1.77
CA TYR A 180 12.42 -2.69 -0.48
C TYR A 180 13.19 -1.95 0.60
N VAL A 181 12.48 -1.24 1.47
CA VAL A 181 13.03 -0.60 2.66
C VAL A 181 12.32 -1.16 3.87
N SER A 182 13.05 -1.89 4.70
CA SER A 182 12.53 -2.51 5.92
C SER A 182 12.25 -1.47 7.01
N SER A 183 11.57 -1.89 8.08
CA SER A 183 11.20 -1.00 9.18
C SER A 183 12.38 -0.44 9.98
N ASN A 184 13.55 -1.10 9.92
CA ASN A 184 14.82 -0.63 10.50
C ASN A 184 15.66 0.19 9.50
N GLY A 185 15.15 0.47 8.30
CA GLY A 185 15.81 1.30 7.29
C GLY A 185 16.80 0.57 6.38
N VAL A 186 16.91 -0.77 6.49
CA VAL A 186 17.75 -1.56 5.58
C VAL A 186 17.09 -1.63 4.21
N THR A 187 17.88 -1.39 3.18
CA THR A 187 17.44 -1.42 1.78
C THR A 187 17.81 -2.74 1.12
N HIS A 188 16.91 -3.28 0.32
CA HIS A 188 17.12 -4.50 -0.46
C HIS A 188 16.64 -4.27 -1.90
N GLU A 189 17.54 -4.35 -2.86
CA GLU A 189 17.18 -4.40 -4.27
C GLU A 189 16.47 -5.73 -4.58
N VAL A 190 15.35 -5.64 -5.29
CA VAL A 190 14.52 -6.80 -5.64
C VAL A 190 14.60 -7.02 -7.14
N ALA A 191 15.02 -8.23 -7.54
CA ALA A 191 15.03 -8.60 -8.94
C ALA A 191 13.61 -8.55 -9.51
N LEU A 192 13.44 -7.93 -10.68
CA LEU A 192 12.13 -7.80 -11.31
C LEU A 192 11.48 -9.15 -11.61
N LYS A 193 12.28 -10.18 -11.94
CA LYS A 193 11.78 -11.55 -12.14
C LYS A 193 11.11 -12.09 -10.89
N ASP A 194 11.73 -11.91 -9.73
CA ASP A 194 11.21 -12.39 -8.44
C ASP A 194 9.93 -11.65 -8.07
N LEU A 195 9.87 -10.34 -8.35
CA LEU A 195 8.66 -9.54 -8.12
C LEU A 195 7.51 -9.96 -9.06
N GLN A 196 7.82 -10.36 -10.30
CA GLN A 196 6.82 -10.80 -11.28
C GLN A 196 6.27 -12.19 -10.97
N THR A 197 7.09 -13.11 -10.45
CA THR A 197 6.68 -14.46 -10.06
C THR A 197 6.01 -14.49 -8.69
N SER A 198 6.32 -13.53 -7.83
CA SER A 198 5.71 -13.40 -6.50
C SER A 198 4.24 -12.97 -6.56
N LYS A 199 3.44 -13.56 -5.68
CA LYS A 199 2.01 -13.28 -5.53
C LYS A 199 1.75 -12.61 -4.18
N ALA A 200 0.95 -11.55 -4.21
CA ALA A 200 0.46 -10.95 -2.98
C ALA A 200 -0.43 -11.94 -2.23
N ASP A 201 -0.32 -11.93 -0.91
CA ASP A 201 -1.21 -12.65 0.00
C ASP A 201 -2.66 -12.20 -0.22
N SER A 202 -3.60 -13.13 -0.17
CA SER A 202 -5.03 -12.83 -0.29
C SER A 202 -5.54 -11.93 0.84
N ILE A 203 -4.87 -11.90 2.00
CA ILE A 203 -5.24 -11.02 3.11
C ILE A 203 -4.71 -9.60 2.92
N ALA A 204 -3.74 -9.38 2.02
CA ALA A 204 -3.02 -8.12 1.92
C ALA A 204 -3.94 -6.89 1.78
N PRO A 205 -4.99 -6.88 0.93
CA PRO A 205 -5.92 -5.76 0.79
C PRO A 205 -6.64 -5.36 2.10
N TYR A 206 -6.81 -6.31 3.03
CA TYR A 206 -7.56 -6.12 4.27
C TYR A 206 -6.66 -5.82 5.48
N THR A 207 -5.34 -5.75 5.28
CA THR A 207 -4.37 -5.65 6.38
C THR A 207 -4.64 -4.45 7.29
N ALA A 208 -4.90 -3.27 6.72
CA ALA A 208 -5.17 -2.07 7.50
C ALA A 208 -6.44 -2.20 8.35
N MET A 209 -7.52 -2.76 7.78
CA MET A 209 -8.77 -3.04 8.49
C MET A 209 -8.59 -4.09 9.58
N LEU A 210 -7.82 -5.16 9.32
CA LEU A 210 -7.54 -6.20 10.31
C LEU A 210 -6.77 -5.62 11.51
N ILE A 211 -5.72 -4.84 11.24
CA ILE A 211 -4.92 -4.17 12.28
C ILE A 211 -5.81 -3.24 13.09
N ASP A 212 -6.60 -2.37 12.44
CA ASP A 212 -7.45 -1.42 13.14
C ASP A 212 -8.52 -2.13 13.94
N GLY A 213 -9.28 -3.03 13.31
CA GLY A 213 -10.35 -3.79 13.94
C GLY A 213 -9.91 -4.51 15.20
N ILE A 214 -8.79 -5.24 15.16
CA ILE A 214 -8.19 -5.89 16.34
C ILE A 214 -7.91 -4.87 17.44
N ASN A 215 -7.35 -3.71 17.07
CA ASN A 215 -7.00 -2.65 18.01
C ASN A 215 -8.21 -1.84 18.52
N GLN A 216 -9.39 -1.93 17.94
CA GLN A 216 -10.60 -1.25 18.43
C GLN A 216 -11.25 -1.94 19.64
N SER A 217 -10.90 -3.20 19.94
CA SER A 217 -11.52 -3.97 21.04
C SER A 217 -10.52 -4.32 22.14
N GLU A 218 -10.90 -4.06 23.38
CA GLU A 218 -10.06 -4.36 24.53
C GLU A 218 -9.74 -5.85 24.67
N SER A 219 -10.72 -6.73 24.50
CA SER A 219 -10.52 -8.18 24.59
C SER A 219 -9.56 -8.68 23.50
N ARG A 220 -9.69 -8.18 22.27
CA ARG A 220 -8.78 -8.52 21.16
C ARG A 220 -7.37 -7.98 21.38
N ARG A 221 -7.21 -6.76 21.91
CA ARG A 221 -5.90 -6.22 22.31
C ARG A 221 -5.24 -7.06 23.40
N ARG A 222 -5.99 -7.46 24.44
CA ARG A 222 -5.48 -8.35 25.51
C ARG A 222 -5.07 -9.72 24.96
N ALA A 223 -5.86 -10.29 24.06
CA ALA A 223 -5.53 -11.54 23.39
C ALA A 223 -4.26 -11.43 22.53
N LEU A 224 -4.08 -10.32 21.80
CA LEU A 224 -2.86 -10.06 21.03
C LEU A 224 -1.62 -9.98 21.93
N VAL A 225 -1.73 -9.32 23.09
CA VAL A 225 -0.64 -9.27 24.08
C VAL A 225 -0.26 -10.67 24.58
N LEU A 226 -1.25 -11.50 24.91
CA LEU A 226 -1.03 -12.91 25.29
C LEU A 226 -0.40 -13.73 24.16
N LEU A 227 -0.84 -13.52 22.91
CA LEU A 227 -0.27 -14.16 21.73
C LEU A 227 1.23 -13.81 21.58
N CYS A 228 1.58 -12.54 21.77
CA CYS A 228 2.97 -12.07 21.74
C CYS A 228 3.81 -12.69 22.88
N PHE A 229 3.28 -12.81 24.10
CA PHE A 229 4.01 -13.49 25.19
C PHE A 229 4.28 -14.95 24.90
N THR A 230 3.26 -15.65 24.42
CA THR A 230 3.32 -17.09 24.19
C THR A 230 4.19 -17.47 23.00
N ASN A 231 4.24 -16.64 21.95
CA ASN A 231 4.90 -17.01 20.69
C ASN A 231 6.18 -16.23 20.38
N LEU A 232 6.35 -15.02 20.91
CA LEU A 232 7.49 -14.16 20.58
C LEU A 232 8.49 -14.00 21.73
N ASN A 233 8.28 -14.66 22.88
CA ASN A 233 9.07 -14.48 24.10
C ASN A 233 9.30 -12.99 24.43
N ALA A 234 8.33 -12.14 24.10
CA ALA A 234 8.44 -10.71 24.31
C ALA A 234 8.30 -10.41 25.80
N HIS A 235 9.39 -10.38 26.55
CA HIS A 235 9.34 -9.98 27.96
C HIS A 235 8.81 -8.55 28.08
N VAL A 236 7.71 -8.36 28.82
CA VAL A 236 7.29 -7.01 29.22
C VAL A 236 8.41 -6.43 30.07
N ARG A 237 9.05 -5.38 29.59
CA ARG A 237 9.78 -4.48 30.49
C ARG A 237 8.72 -3.69 31.26
N VAL A 238 8.33 -4.19 32.41
CA VAL A 238 7.61 -3.38 33.39
C VAL A 238 8.61 -2.33 33.88
N ASN A 239 8.55 -1.12 33.33
CA ASN A 239 9.20 0.01 33.97
C ASN A 239 8.41 0.31 35.23
N SER A 240 8.79 -0.32 36.34
CA SER A 240 8.38 0.08 37.67
C SER A 240 8.99 1.46 37.96
N ARG A 241 8.34 2.52 37.47
CA ARG A 241 8.50 3.82 38.11
C ARG A 241 7.78 3.71 39.45
N ARG A 242 8.60 3.46 40.48
CA ARG A 242 8.30 3.68 41.89
C ARG A 242 7.60 5.02 42.06
N THR A 243 6.47 4.99 42.75
CA THR A 243 6.07 5.98 43.76
C THR A 243 5.54 5.19 44.92
#